data_AF-A0A3D5C119-F1
#
_entry.id   AF-A0A3D5C119-F1
#
_cell.length_a   1.000
_cell.length_b   1.000
_cell.length_c   1.000
_cell.angle_alpha   90.00
_cell.angle_beta   90.00
_cell.angle_gamma   90.00
#
_symmetry.space_group_name_H-M   'P 1'
#
loop_
_entity.id
_entity.type
_entity.pdbx_description
1 polymer ?
#
loop_
_entity_poly.entity_id
_entity_poly.type
_entity_poly.pdbx_seq_one_letter_code
_entity_poly.pdbx_strand_id
1 'polypeptide(L)' 'MSDVLIAPSVLAADFAVLGEQVREAELAGADWFHIDVMDGHFVP' A
#
# COMPACT_ATOMS: atom_id res chain seq x y z
N MET A 1 18.99 7.42 -15.00
CA MET A 1 18.32 6.18 -14.56
C MET A 1 17.09 6.63 -13.80
N SER A 2 15.92 6.02 -14.05
CA SER A 2 14.73 6.26 -13.22
C SER A 2 15.00 5.73 -11.82
N ASP A 3 14.70 6.53 -10.80
CA ASP A 3 14.85 6.14 -9.39
C ASP A 3 14.00 4.88 -9.10
N VAL A 4 14.48 4.05 -8.18
CA VAL A 4 13.73 2.87 -7.70
C VAL A 4 12.63 3.37 -6.75
N LEU A 5 11.38 3.04 -7.05
CA LEU A 5 10.23 3.38 -6.21
C LEU A 5 9.89 2.25 -5.24
N ILE A 6 9.54 2.60 -4.01
CA ILE A 6 9.02 1.70 -2.98
C ILE A 6 7.54 1.99 -2.78
N ALA A 7 6.69 1.00 -3.11
CA ALA A 7 5.24 1.11 -3.02
C ALA A 7 4.64 -0.01 -2.14
N PRO A 8 4.56 0.17 -0.80
CA PRO A 8 3.92 -0.80 0.08
C PRO A 8 2.45 -1.05 -0.31
N SER A 9 2.02 -2.31 -0.26
CA SER A 9 0.63 -2.69 -0.53
C SER A 9 -0.25 -2.41 0.68
N VAL A 10 -1.31 -1.63 0.46
CA VAL A 10 -2.34 -1.37 1.48
C VAL A 10 -3.07 -2.65 1.86
N LEU A 11 -3.15 -3.64 0.97
CA LEU A 11 -3.78 -4.94 1.27
C LEU A 11 -3.17 -5.63 2.50
N ALA A 12 -1.90 -5.37 2.80
CA ALA A 12 -1.20 -5.94 3.95
C ALA A 12 -1.32 -5.13 5.26
N ALA A 13 -1.98 -3.96 5.22
CA ALA A 13 -2.12 -3.08 6.38
C ALA A 13 -3.22 -3.56 7.35
N ASP A 14 -3.13 -3.11 8.61
CA ASP A 14 -4.25 -3.24 9.54
C ASP A 14 -5.37 -2.24 9.19
N PHE A 15 -6.48 -2.75 8.66
CA PHE A 15 -7.63 -1.95 8.26
C PHE A 15 -8.40 -1.33 9.45
N ALA A 16 -8.24 -1.84 10.67
CA ALA A 16 -8.84 -1.21 11.85
C ALA A 16 -8.23 0.17 12.15
N VAL A 17 -6.98 0.39 11.72
CA VAL A 17 -6.21 1.61 11.95
C VAL A 17 -5.51 2.10 10.67
N LEU A 18 -6.19 1.97 9.53
CA LEU A 18 -5.59 2.21 8.21
C LEU A 18 -4.91 3.58 8.08
N GLY A 19 -5.52 4.64 8.63
CA GLY A 19 -4.93 5.98 8.60
C GLY A 19 -3.60 6.08 9.35
N GLU A 20 -3.44 5.34 10.44
CA GLU A 20 -2.17 5.26 11.18
C GLU A 20 -1.13 4.47 10.39
N GLN A 21 -1.49 3.30 9.87
CA GLN A 21 -0.61 2.46 9.06
C GLN A 21 -0.08 3.20 7.81
N VAL A 22 -0.95 3.94 7.11
CA VAL A 22 -0.56 4.75 5.94
C VAL A 22 0.42 5.85 6.36
N ARG A 23 0.15 6.56 7.46
CA ARG A 23 1.03 7.62 7.97
C ARG A 23 2.39 7.07 8.39
N GLU A 24 2.44 5.90 9.01
CA GLU A 24 3.69 5.23 9.38
C GLU A 24 4.54 4.91 8.15
N ALA A 25 3.92 4.36 7.09
CA ALA A 25 4.61 4.05 5.84
C ALA A 25 5.07 5.31 5.08
N GLU A 26 4.28 6.38 5.07
CA GLU A 26 4.67 7.67 4.49
C GLU A 26 5.91 8.24 5.23
N LEU A 27 5.90 8.22 6.58
CA LEU A 27 7.04 8.64 7.40
C LEU A 27 8.28 7.73 7.22
N ALA A 28 8.08 6.46 6.86
CA ALA A 28 9.15 5.53 6.54
C ALA A 28 9.75 5.72 5.14
N GLY A 29 9.21 6.64 4.33
CA GLY A 29 9.71 6.97 3.00
C GLY A 29 9.08 6.16 1.87
N ALA A 30 7.83 5.72 2.01
CA ALA A 30 7.07 5.18 0.88
C ALA A 30 6.90 6.24 -0.21
N ASP A 31 7.22 5.89 -1.45
CA ASP A 31 7.02 6.80 -2.57
C ASP A 31 5.55 6.85 -2.96
N TRP A 32 4.93 5.67 -3.13
CA TRP A 32 3.53 5.46 -3.50
C TRP A 32 2.87 4.41 -2.60
N PHE A 33 1.56 4.25 -2.74
CA PHE A 33 0.81 3.15 -2.13
C PHE A 33 0.26 2.23 -3.21
N HIS A 34 0.53 0.93 -3.10
CA HIS A 34 0.00 -0.07 -4.00
C HIS A 34 -1.39 -0.48 -3.53
N ILE A 35 -2.39 -0.37 -4.42
CA ILE A 35 -3.79 -0.69 -4.12
C ILE A 35 -4.22 -1.84 -5.03
N ASP A 36 -4.34 -3.02 -4.43
CA ASP A 36 -4.83 -4.22 -5.10
C ASP A 36 -6.37 -4.24 -5.05
N VAL A 37 -7.03 -3.89 -6.16
CA VAL A 37 -8.49 -3.99 -6.28
C VAL A 37 -8.85 -5.36 -6.83
N MET A 38 -9.65 -6.11 -6.09
CA MET A 38 -10.06 -7.46 -6.41
C MET A 38 -11.59 -7.52 -6.49
N ASP A 39 -12.12 -8.13 -7.55
CA ASP A 39 -13.57 -8.18 -7.84
C ASP A 39 -14.21 -9.56 -7.57
N GLY A 40 -13.41 -10.56 -7.17
CA GLY A 40 -13.86 -11.94 -6.98
C GLY A 40 -14.09 -12.73 -8.27
N HIS A 41 -13.98 -12.10 -9.46
CA HIS A 41 -14.06 -12.79 -10.75
C HIS A 41 -12.67 -13.08 -11.34
N PHE A 42 -11.76 -12.11 -11.26
CA PHE A 42 -10.40 -12.27 -11.77
C PHE A 42 -9.50 -13.04 -10.80
N VAL A 43 -9.72 -12.86 -9.50
CA VAL A 43 -9.02 -13.54 -8.40
C VAL A 43 -10.04 -14.09 -7.41
N PRO A 44 -9.77 -15.23 -6.74
CA PRO A 44 -10.69 -15.84 -5.77
C PRO A 44 -10.90 -14.99 -4.52
#